data_AF-A0A0G0G827-F1
#
_entry.id   AF-A0A0G0G827-F1
#
_cell.length_a   1.000
_cell.length_b   1.000
_cell.length_c   1.000
_cell.angle_alpha   90.00
_cell.angle_beta   90.00
_cell.angle_gamma   90.00
#
_symmetry.space_group_name_H-M   'P 1'
#
loop_
_entity.id
_entity.type
_entity.pdbx_description
1 polymer ?
#
loop_
_entity_poly.entity_id
_entity_poly.type
_entity_poly.pdbx_seq_one_letter_code
_entity_poly.pdbx_strand_id
1 'polypeptide(L)'
;MKKQTKGVIIGASVGVIAGAIAGILLAPQSGEETREDIASYLHEIKEKIAHEIAKAGEVTKDKYNEIVDKVVKIYEAEKKISKTDATDIIDKLGKNYQEIVKIAKK
;
A
#
# COMPACT_ATOMS: atom_id res chain seq x y z
N MET A 1 -0.41 24.81 12.83
CA MET A 1 -0.95 24.26 11.57
C MET A 1 -0.11 23.10 10.98
N LYS A 2 1.23 23.08 11.04
CA LYS A 2 2.05 22.01 10.40
C LYS A 2 1.85 20.57 10.90
N LYS A 3 1.47 20.36 12.18
CA LYS A 3 1.36 19.00 12.77
C LYS A 3 0.06 18.28 12.40
N GLN A 4 -1.04 19.01 12.26
CA GLN A 4 -2.33 18.45 11.86
C GLN A 4 -2.31 17.96 10.41
N THR A 5 -1.73 18.74 9.48
CA THR A 5 -1.59 18.34 8.07
C THR A 5 -0.75 17.08 7.89
N LYS A 6 0.33 16.91 8.67
CA LYS A 6 1.15 15.68 8.64
C LYS A 6 0.35 14.44 9.06
N GLY A 7 -0.42 14.54 10.15
CA GLY A 7 -1.29 13.44 10.60
C GLY A 7 -2.37 13.07 9.57
N VAL A 8 -2.97 14.07 8.92
CA VAL A 8 -3.96 13.86 7.85
C VAL A 8 -3.34 13.18 6.64
N ILE A 9 -2.14 13.60 6.20
CA ILE A 9 -1.44 12.95 5.09
C ILE A 9 -1.17 11.48 5.41
N ILE A 10 -0.61 11.19 6.59
CA ILE A 10 -0.29 9.83 7.02
C ILE A 10 -1.56 8.97 7.07
N GLY A 11 -2.64 9.47 7.68
CA GLY A 11 -3.93 8.78 7.75
C GLY A 11 -4.53 8.53 6.36
N ALA A 12 -4.48 9.52 5.47
CA ALA A 12 -4.94 9.40 4.09
C ALA A 12 -4.15 8.35 3.32
N SER A 13 -2.83 8.30 3.47
CA SER A 13 -2.00 7.27 2.84
C SER A 13 -2.38 5.86 3.30
N VAL A 14 -2.56 5.65 4.60
CA VAL A 14 -2.98 4.34 5.14
C VAL A 14 -4.36 3.95 4.61
N GLY A 15 -5.31 4.90 4.56
CA GLY A 15 -6.65 4.66 4.03
C GLY A 15 -6.65 4.28 2.55
N VAL A 16 -5.86 4.97 1.73
CA VAL A 16 -5.71 4.65 0.30
C VAL A 16 -5.06 3.30 0.08
N ILE A 17 -3.99 2.98 0.83
CA ILE A 17 -3.34 1.66 0.77
C ILE A 17 -4.34 0.57 1.13
N ALA A 18 -5.06 0.75 2.23
CA ALA A 18 -6.07 -0.21 2.68
C ALA A 18 -7.18 -0.39 1.63
N GLY A 19 -7.65 0.69 1.00
CA GLY A 19 -8.65 0.64 -0.07
C GLY A 19 -8.14 -0.09 -1.32
N ALA A 20 -6.90 0.17 -1.75
CA ALA A 20 -6.29 -0.52 -2.89
C ALA A 20 -6.12 -2.02 -2.62
N ILE A 21 -5.62 -2.38 -1.43
CA ILE A 21 -5.46 -3.77 -1.01
C ILE A 21 -6.80 -4.49 -0.90
N ALA A 22 -7.80 -3.84 -0.30
CA ALA A 22 -9.16 -4.38 -0.26
C ALA A 22 -9.71 -4.58 -1.69
N GLY A 23 -9.47 -3.66 -2.61
CA GLY A 23 -9.83 -3.80 -4.01
C GLY A 23 -9.13 -4.97 -4.72
N ILE A 24 -7.90 -5.31 -4.32
CA ILE A 24 -7.19 -6.51 -4.82
C ILE A 24 -7.81 -7.77 -4.23
N LEU A 25 -8.16 -7.80 -2.95
CA LEU A 25 -8.80 -8.95 -2.29
C LEU A 25 -10.26 -9.20 -2.73
N LEU A 26 -10.92 -8.15 -3.21
CA LEU A 26 -12.23 -8.24 -3.84
C LEU A 26 -12.15 -8.72 -5.29
N ALA A 27 -10.99 -8.63 -5.93
CA ALA A 27 -10.79 -9.20 -7.26
C ALA A 27 -10.79 -10.74 -7.17
N PRO A 28 -11.38 -11.45 -8.15
CA PRO A 28 -11.43 -12.91 -8.12
C PRO A 28 -10.01 -13.49 -8.24
N GLN A 29 -9.57 -14.23 -7.22
CA GLN A 29 -8.34 -15.01 -7.26
C GLN A 29 -8.62 -16.48 -7.56
N SER A 30 -7.64 -17.15 -8.16
CA SER A 30 -7.73 -18.56 -8.53
C SER A 30 -7.53 -19.44 -7.28
N GLY A 31 -8.62 -20.01 -6.74
CA GLY A 31 -8.57 -21.00 -5.66
C GLY A 31 -8.74 -20.43 -4.25
N GLU A 32 -9.34 -21.23 -3.35
CA GLU A 32 -9.70 -20.83 -1.98
C GLU A 32 -8.47 -20.75 -1.06
N GLU A 33 -7.59 -21.76 -1.07
CA GLU A 33 -6.32 -21.77 -0.30
C GLU A 33 -5.39 -20.61 -0.69
N THR A 34 -5.29 -20.32 -1.99
CA THR A 34 -4.44 -19.23 -2.49
C THR A 34 -4.97 -17.84 -2.08
N ARG A 35 -6.28 -17.72 -1.84
CA ARG A 35 -6.91 -16.45 -1.45
C ARG A 35 -6.59 -16.07 -0.01
N GLU A 36 -6.57 -17.05 0.90
CA GLU A 36 -6.28 -16.81 2.33
C GLU A 36 -4.82 -16.41 2.55
N ASP A 37 -3.89 -17.07 1.85
CA ASP A 37 -2.46 -16.74 1.90
C ASP A 37 -2.20 -15.33 1.37
N ILE A 38 -2.80 -14.97 0.23
CA ILE A 38 -2.62 -13.63 -0.37
C ILE A 38 -3.28 -12.55 0.49
N ALA A 39 -4.42 -12.83 1.13
CA ALA A 39 -5.00 -11.94 2.12
C ALA A 39 -4.06 -11.67 3.29
N SER A 40 -3.40 -12.71 3.79
CA SER A 40 -2.40 -12.58 4.84
C SER A 40 -1.22 -11.72 4.39
N TYR A 41 -0.63 -12.01 3.24
CA TYR A 41 0.52 -11.25 2.72
C TYR A 41 0.19 -9.79 2.42
N LEU A 42 -0.98 -9.53 1.83
CA LEU A 42 -1.45 -8.18 1.57
C LEU A 42 -1.69 -7.41 2.88
N HIS A 43 -2.19 -8.07 3.92
CA HIS A 43 -2.30 -7.46 5.24
C HIS A 43 -0.93 -7.05 5.79
N GLU A 44 0.06 -7.94 5.70
CA GLU A 44 1.42 -7.63 6.16
C GLU A 44 2.06 -6.51 5.34
N ILE A 45 1.87 -6.49 4.02
CA ILE A 45 2.33 -5.42 3.13
C ILE A 45 1.72 -4.09 3.56
N LYS A 46 0.40 -4.05 3.80
CA LYS A 46 -0.31 -2.85 4.29
C LYS A 46 0.33 -2.32 5.57
N GLU A 47 0.54 -3.18 6.55
CA GLU A 47 1.08 -2.80 7.85
C GLU A 47 2.52 -2.31 7.77
N LYS A 48 3.37 -3.00 6.99
CA LYS A 48 4.75 -2.57 6.77
C LYS A 48 4.83 -1.21 6.09
N ILE A 49 4.04 -0.98 5.04
CA ILE A 49 3.99 0.32 4.36
C ILE A 49 3.48 1.40 5.32
N ALA A 50 2.39 1.14 6.04
CA ALA A 50 1.83 2.08 7.01
C ALA A 50 2.84 2.46 8.10
N HIS A 51 3.56 1.48 8.62
CA HIS A 51 4.59 1.67 9.64
C HIS A 51 5.76 2.51 9.11
N GLU A 52 6.28 2.21 7.92
CA GLU A 52 7.38 2.96 7.31
C GLU A 52 6.96 4.41 6.98
N ILE A 53 5.72 4.62 6.52
CA ILE A 53 5.15 5.96 6.29
C ILE A 53 5.03 6.74 7.59
N ALA A 54 4.51 6.11 8.65
CA ALA A 54 4.39 6.74 9.96
C ALA A 54 5.76 7.10 10.55
N LYS A 55 6.76 6.23 10.36
CA LYS A 55 8.14 6.44 10.81
C LYS A 55 8.86 7.53 10.02
N ALA A 56 8.60 7.64 8.72
CA ALA A 56 9.16 8.70 7.87
C ALA A 56 8.67 10.10 8.30
N GLY A 57 7.45 10.21 8.84
CA GLY A 57 6.86 11.47 9.30
C GLY A 57 6.58 12.50 8.19
N GLU A 58 6.90 12.14 6.95
CA GLU A 58 6.67 12.93 5.75
C GLU A 58 6.44 12.00 4.55
N VAL A 59 5.32 12.21 3.86
CA VAL A 59 4.85 11.30 2.81
C VAL A 59 4.92 12.03 1.47
N THR A 60 6.11 12.07 0.88
CA THR A 60 6.31 12.55 -0.49
C THR A 60 6.04 11.45 -1.50
N LYS A 61 5.85 11.81 -2.77
CA LYS A 61 5.55 10.86 -3.85
C LYS A 61 6.67 9.82 -3.97
N ASP A 62 7.91 10.31 -4.01
CA ASP A 62 9.09 9.47 -4.14
C ASP A 62 9.25 8.55 -2.93
N LYS A 63 9.07 9.07 -1.70
CA LYS A 63 9.18 8.27 -0.47
C LYS A 63 8.10 7.20 -0.40
N TYR A 64 6.87 7.56 -0.73
CA TYR A 64 5.76 6.63 -0.76
C TYR A 64 6.00 5.51 -1.78
N ASN A 65 6.38 5.87 -3.02
CA ASN A 65 6.67 4.88 -4.06
C ASN A 65 7.87 3.99 -3.70
N GLU A 66 8.92 4.55 -3.11
CA GLU A 66 10.09 3.80 -2.63
C GLU A 66 9.70 2.77 -1.55
N ILE A 67 8.89 3.18 -0.57
CA ILE A 67 8.41 2.28 0.49
C ILE A 67 7.54 1.18 -0.10
N VAL A 68 6.57 1.54 -0.95
CA VAL A 68 5.67 0.58 -1.61
C VAL A 68 6.47 -0.44 -2.42
N ASP A 69 7.35 0.03 -3.30
CA ASP A 69 8.18 -0.82 -4.16
C ASP A 69 9.08 -1.74 -3.34
N LYS A 70 9.74 -1.21 -2.30
CA LYS A 70 10.61 -2.00 -1.43
C LYS A 70 9.84 -3.09 -0.69
N VAL A 71 8.70 -2.75 -0.08
CA VAL A 71 7.90 -3.73 0.66
C VAL A 71 7.38 -4.79 -0.30
N VAL A 72 6.76 -4.41 -1.42
CA VAL A 72 6.18 -5.37 -2.37
C VAL A 72 7.24 -6.28 -2.98
N LYS A 73 8.42 -5.76 -3.34
CA LYS A 73 9.54 -6.57 -3.86
C LYS A 73 10.05 -7.61 -2.87
N ILE A 74 9.97 -7.37 -1.56
CA ILE A 74 10.34 -8.39 -0.56
C ILE A 74 9.39 -9.58 -0.66
N TYR A 75 8.07 -9.33 -0.74
CA TYR A 75 7.08 -10.41 -0.87
C TYR A 75 7.13 -11.10 -2.23
N GLU A 76 7.48 -10.37 -3.30
CA GLU A 76 7.76 -10.95 -4.62
C GLU A 76 8.99 -11.87 -4.58
N ALA A 77 10.09 -11.42 -3.98
CA ALA A 77 11.33 -12.18 -3.86
C ALA A 77 11.17 -13.43 -2.98
N GLU A 78 10.33 -13.33 -1.94
CA GLU A 78 9.95 -14.46 -1.09
C GLU A 78 8.95 -15.41 -1.77
N LYS A 79 8.54 -15.15 -3.02
CA LYS A 79 7.53 -15.91 -3.79
C LYS A 79 6.19 -16.05 -3.08
N LYS A 80 5.89 -15.12 -2.16
CA LYS A 80 4.62 -15.06 -1.43
C LYS A 80 3.51 -14.47 -2.29
N ILE A 81 3.87 -13.56 -3.18
CA ILE A 81 2.98 -12.98 -4.19
C ILE A 81 3.56 -13.24 -5.58
N SER A 82 2.70 -13.40 -6.59
CA SER A 82 3.18 -13.55 -7.95
C SER A 82 3.76 -12.24 -8.48
N LYS A 83 4.59 -12.32 -9.54
CA LYS A 83 5.06 -11.12 -10.25
C LYS A 83 3.92 -10.22 -10.71
N THR A 84 2.85 -10.83 -11.19
CA THR A 84 1.66 -10.13 -11.67
C THR A 84 1.01 -9.35 -10.54
N ASP A 85 0.77 -10.02 -9.40
CA ASP A 85 0.19 -9.38 -8.21
C ASP A 85 1.09 -8.25 -7.69
N ALA A 86 2.41 -8.47 -7.65
CA ALA A 86 3.37 -7.45 -7.24
C ALA A 86 3.28 -6.20 -8.12
N THR A 87 3.26 -6.37 -9.44
CA THR A 87 3.07 -5.25 -10.37
C THR A 87 1.71 -4.57 -10.21
N ASP A 88 0.63 -5.33 -10.02
CA ASP A 88 -0.71 -4.78 -9.83
C ASP A 88 -0.82 -3.98 -8.51
N ILE A 89 -0.20 -4.47 -7.44
CA ILE A 89 -0.13 -3.78 -6.15
C ILE A 89 0.63 -2.47 -6.32
N ILE A 90 1.83 -2.50 -6.92
CA ILE A 90 2.66 -1.30 -7.13
C ILE A 90 1.94 -0.29 -8.02
N ASP A 91 1.31 -0.74 -9.10
CA ASP A 91 0.59 0.12 -10.04
C ASP A 91 -0.63 0.77 -9.38
N LYS A 92 -1.47 -0.02 -8.68
CA LYS A 92 -2.64 0.52 -7.95
C LYS A 92 -2.23 1.48 -6.84
N LEU A 93 -1.24 1.11 -6.02
CA LEU A 93 -0.78 1.97 -4.93
C LEU A 93 -0.11 3.24 -5.45
N GLY A 94 0.70 3.14 -6.51
CA GLY A 94 1.40 4.26 -7.12
C GLY A 94 0.46 5.25 -7.84
N LYS A 95 -0.55 4.75 -8.56
CA LYS A 95 -1.57 5.58 -9.21
C LYS A 95 -2.42 6.34 -8.18
N ASN A 96 -2.71 5.71 -7.05
CA ASN A 96 -3.57 6.31 -6.02
C ASN A 96 -2.83 7.34 -5.14
N TYR A 97 -1.52 7.56 -5.30
CA TYR A 97 -0.81 8.62 -4.57
C TYR A 97 -1.41 10.01 -4.79
N GLN A 98 -1.92 10.29 -6.01
CA GLN A 98 -2.60 11.55 -6.30
C GLN A 98 -3.87 11.73 -5.45
N GLU A 99 -4.55 10.64 -5.10
CA GLU A 99 -5.71 10.70 -4.21
C GLU A 99 -5.31 11.00 -2.77
N ILE A 100 -4.20 10.43 -2.27
CA ILE A 100 -3.64 10.74 -0.95
C ILE A 100 -3.42 12.26 -0.81
N VAL A 101 -2.78 12.86 -1.81
CA VAL A 101 -2.50 14.31 -1.82
C VAL A 101 -3.79 15.13 -1.94
N LYS A 102 -4.77 14.69 -2.72
CA LYS A 102 -6.09 15.36 -2.82
C LYS A 102 -6.84 15.32 -1.50
N ILE A 103 -6.90 14.15 -0.85
CA ILE A 103 -7.57 13.96 0.44
C ILE A 103 -6.90 14.81 1.51
N ALA A 104 -5.57 14.87 1.52
CA ALA A 104 -4.84 15.61 2.53
C ALA A 104 -4.78 17.13 2.31
N LYS A 105 -5.08 17.61 1.10
CA LYS A 105 -5.21 19.04 0.77
C LYS A 105 -6.64 19.56 0.92
N LYS A 106 -7.63 18.67 1.01
CA LYS A 106 -9.05 19.00 1.19
C LYS A 106 -9.32 19.33 2.65
#